data_AF-A0A2T4S979-F1
#
_entry.id   AF-A0A2T4S979-F1
#
_cell.length_a   1.000
_cell.length_b   1.000
_cell.length_c   1.000
_cell.angle_alpha   90.00
_cell.angle_beta   90.00
_cell.angle_gamma   90.00
#
_symmetry.space_group_name_H-M   'P 1'
#
loop_
_entity.id
_entity.type
_entity.pdbx_description
1 polymer ?
#
loop_
_entity_poly.entity_id
_entity_poly.type
_entity_poly.pdbx_seq_one_letter_code
_entity_poly.pdbx_strand_id
1 'polypeptide(L)'
;MSLVGQTLKGRRERLGMTLTELENRTEIKRQTLALIENNDFDSLKNADYAEGFIRKYAKAVNIDSEQLIHAHRDEIPNHDNNLKQTMEAFSSGNQPTYRSKNQEPLQLAVIISLVIIITAILWILAVLFL
;
A
#
# COMPACT_ATOMS: atom_id res chain seq x y z
N MET A 1 -27.44 15.05 7.42
CA MET A 1 -25.96 15.06 7.37
C MET A 1 -25.57 14.73 5.94
N SER A 2 -24.68 15.47 5.30
CA SER A 2 -24.17 15.08 3.98
C SER A 2 -23.17 13.95 4.16
N LEU A 3 -23.16 12.98 3.24
CA LEU A 3 -22.14 11.92 3.25
C LEU A 3 -20.74 12.48 2.94
N VAL A 4 -19.69 11.74 3.30
CA VAL A 4 -18.29 12.14 3.08
C VAL A 4 -17.99 12.44 1.61
N GLY A 5 -18.51 11.65 0.67
CA GLY A 5 -18.33 11.84 -0.76
C GLY A 5 -18.94 13.16 -1.24
N GLN A 6 -20.14 13.50 -0.76
CA GLN A 6 -20.80 14.77 -1.07
C GLN A 6 -20.04 15.97 -0.49
N THR A 7 -19.50 15.84 0.73
CA THR A 7 -18.67 16.88 1.35
C THR A 7 -17.42 17.17 0.52
N LEU A 8 -16.71 16.13 0.09
CA LEU A 8 -15.52 16.22 -0.76
C LEU A 8 -15.84 16.80 -2.15
N LYS A 9 -16.90 16.29 -2.80
CA LYS A 9 -17.38 16.78 -4.09
C LYS A 9 -17.72 18.27 -4.04
N GLY A 10 -18.53 18.68 -3.06
CA GLY A 10 -18.94 20.07 -2.90
C GLY A 10 -17.75 21.00 -2.66
N ARG A 11 -16.71 20.55 -1.93
CA ARG A 11 -15.49 21.35 -1.78
C ARG A 11 -14.69 21.45 -3.07
N ARG A 12 -14.52 20.35 -3.80
CA ARG A 12 -13.85 20.35 -5.11
C ARG A 12 -14.52 21.32 -6.07
N GLU A 13 -15.84 21.27 -6.16
CA GLU A 13 -16.63 22.13 -7.05
C GLU A 13 -16.56 23.60 -6.66
N ARG A 14 -16.56 23.92 -5.35
CA ARG A 14 -16.32 25.29 -4.86
C ARG A 14 -14.94 25.84 -5.21
N LEU A 15 -13.95 24.96 -5.41
CA LEU A 15 -12.61 25.33 -5.89
C LEU A 15 -12.55 25.44 -7.43
N GLY A 16 -13.64 25.16 -8.15
CA GLY A 16 -13.65 25.09 -9.62
C GLY A 16 -12.83 23.93 -10.19
N MET A 17 -12.42 22.98 -9.34
CA MET A 17 -11.48 21.92 -9.70
C MET A 17 -12.20 20.78 -10.41
N THR A 18 -11.67 20.33 -11.55
CA THR A 18 -12.23 19.18 -12.26
C THR A 18 -11.76 17.86 -11.65
N LEU A 19 -12.46 16.77 -11.91
CA LEU A 19 -11.97 15.43 -11.54
C LEU A 19 -10.62 15.10 -12.20
N THR A 20 -10.35 15.63 -13.40
CA THR A 20 -9.07 15.43 -14.12
C THR A 20 -7.93 16.14 -13.39
N GLU A 21 -8.16 17.36 -12.94
CA GLU A 21 -7.19 18.12 -12.18
C GLU A 21 -6.94 17.48 -10.81
N LEU A 22 -8.00 16.99 -10.16
CA LEU A 22 -7.86 16.26 -8.90
C LEU A 22 -7.10 14.94 -9.08
N GLU A 23 -7.32 14.21 -10.17
CA GLU A 23 -6.54 13.02 -10.55
C GLU A 23 -5.06 13.37 -10.68
N ASN A 24 -4.71 14.43 -11.43
CA ASN A 24 -3.31 14.85 -11.57
C ASN A 24 -2.68 15.25 -10.22
N ARG A 25 -3.44 15.87 -9.31
CA ARG A 25 -2.91 16.31 -8.01
C ARG A 25 -2.78 15.16 -7.00
N THR A 26 -3.65 14.17 -7.10
CA THR A 26 -3.73 13.07 -6.14
C THR A 26 -3.20 11.76 -6.67
N GLU A 27 -2.86 11.63 -7.95
CA GLU A 27 -2.52 10.34 -8.59
C GLU A 27 -3.61 9.25 -8.38
N ILE A 28 -4.83 9.65 -7.99
CA ILE A 28 -5.97 8.75 -7.84
C ILE A 28 -6.75 8.82 -9.14
N LYS A 29 -7.00 7.67 -9.75
CA LYS A 29 -7.75 7.61 -11.00
C LYS A 29 -9.09 8.32 -10.89
N ARG A 30 -9.46 9.09 -11.91
CA ARG A 30 -10.76 9.78 -11.97
C ARG A 30 -11.97 8.91 -11.64
N GLN A 31 -11.95 7.67 -12.13
CA GLN A 31 -13.00 6.68 -11.83
C GLN A 31 -13.11 6.39 -10.32
N THR A 32 -11.98 6.19 -9.65
CA THR A 32 -11.93 6.00 -8.19
C THR A 32 -12.41 7.24 -7.44
N LEU A 33 -12.01 8.44 -7.88
CA LEU A 33 -12.50 9.69 -7.29
C LEU A 33 -14.02 9.82 -7.41
N ALA A 34 -14.60 9.47 -8.56
CA ALA A 34 -16.05 9.48 -8.76
C ALA A 34 -16.78 8.48 -7.85
N LEU A 35 -16.22 7.28 -7.65
CA LEU A 35 -16.77 6.30 -6.70
C LEU A 35 -16.78 6.86 -5.27
N ILE A 36 -15.69 7.52 -4.85
CA ILE A 36 -15.60 8.18 -3.53
C ILE A 36 -16.65 9.29 -3.40
N GLU A 37 -16.82 10.13 -4.43
CA GLU A 37 -17.84 11.20 -4.42
C GLU A 37 -19.27 10.65 -4.28
N ASN A 38 -19.50 9.43 -4.77
CA ASN A 38 -20.79 8.74 -4.70
C ASN A 38 -20.93 7.82 -3.47
N ASN A 39 -19.94 7.78 -2.58
CA ASN A 39 -19.89 6.83 -1.45
C ASN A 39 -19.99 5.34 -1.90
N ASP A 40 -19.64 5.04 -3.14
CA ASP A 40 -19.67 3.68 -3.70
C ASP A 40 -18.32 2.99 -3.44
N PHE A 41 -18.09 2.65 -2.17
CA PHE A 41 -16.84 2.03 -1.74
C PHE A 41 -16.75 0.55 -2.14
N ASP A 42 -17.89 -0.12 -2.32
CA ASP A 42 -17.97 -1.53 -2.72
C ASP A 42 -17.45 -1.76 -4.15
N SER A 43 -17.62 -0.77 -5.02
CA SER A 43 -17.10 -0.80 -6.40
C SER A 43 -15.61 -0.47 -6.50
N LEU A 44 -14.95 -0.12 -5.39
CA LEU A 44 -13.50 0.06 -5.38
C LEU A 44 -12.80 -1.29 -5.58
N LYS A 45 -11.70 -1.29 -6.34
CA LYS A 45 -10.86 -2.50 -6.50
C LYS A 45 -10.40 -3.08 -5.16
N ASN A 46 -10.22 -2.21 -4.17
CA ASN A 46 -9.97 -2.60 -2.79
C ASN A 46 -10.62 -1.53 -1.88
N ALA A 47 -11.70 -1.92 -1.20
CA ALA A 47 -12.44 -1.05 -0.29
C ALA A 47 -11.61 -0.63 0.94
N ASP A 48 -10.61 -1.43 1.34
CA ASP A 48 -9.71 -1.12 2.47
C ASP A 48 -8.90 0.17 2.25
N TYR A 49 -8.75 0.61 0.99
CA TYR A 49 -8.05 1.85 0.65
C TYR A 49 -8.93 3.10 0.66
N ALA A 50 -10.23 2.96 0.93
CA ALA A 50 -11.18 4.08 0.94
C ALA A 50 -10.70 5.23 1.84
N GLU A 51 -10.30 4.93 3.08
CA GLU A 51 -9.80 5.95 4.02
C GLU A 51 -8.56 6.68 3.48
N GLY A 52 -7.60 5.94 2.90
CA GLY A 52 -6.39 6.51 2.31
C GLY A 52 -6.70 7.45 1.13
N PHE A 53 -7.67 7.07 0.29
CA PHE A 53 -8.11 7.93 -0.80
C PHE A 53 -8.84 9.18 -0.30
N ILE A 54 -9.73 9.04 0.69
CA ILE A 54 -10.43 10.17 1.32
C ILE A 54 -9.40 11.14 1.93
N ARG A 55 -8.39 10.63 2.63
CA ARG A 55 -7.30 11.43 3.21
C ARG A 55 -6.56 12.24 2.14
N LYS A 56 -6.21 11.60 1.02
CA LYS A 56 -5.49 12.26 -0.08
C LYS A 56 -6.36 13.28 -0.81
N TYR A 57 -7.63 12.97 -1.04
CA TYR A 57 -8.62 13.89 -1.60
C TYR A 57 -8.77 15.12 -0.67
N ALA A 58 -9.09 14.92 0.61
CA ALA A 58 -9.30 16.00 1.58
C ALA A 58 -8.13 16.99 1.59
N LYS A 59 -6.89 16.49 1.63
CA LYS A 59 -5.68 17.32 1.53
C LYS A 59 -5.60 18.11 0.22
N ALA A 60 -5.98 17.52 -0.91
CA ALA A 60 -5.99 18.21 -2.20
C ALA A 60 -7.03 19.34 -2.28
N VAL A 61 -8.12 19.25 -1.52
CA VAL A 61 -9.16 20.29 -1.47
C VAL A 61 -9.14 21.16 -0.20
N ASN A 62 -8.02 21.11 0.54
CA ASN A 62 -7.78 21.88 1.75
C ASN A 62 -8.88 21.69 2.82
N ILE A 63 -9.24 20.43 3.06
CA ILE A 63 -10.06 19.99 4.20
C ILE A 63 -9.11 19.28 5.19
N ASP A 64 -9.32 19.51 6.48
CA ASP A 64 -8.68 18.72 7.53
C ASP A 64 -9.13 17.25 7.40
N SER A 65 -8.20 16.38 6.98
CA SER A 65 -8.51 14.99 6.72
C SER A 65 -8.86 14.21 7.98
N GLU A 66 -8.23 14.52 9.13
CA GLU A 66 -8.47 13.77 10.36
C GLU A 66 -9.87 14.08 10.91
N GLN A 67 -10.25 15.36 10.94
CA GLN A 67 -11.60 15.75 11.34
C GLN A 67 -12.66 15.16 10.41
N LEU A 68 -12.43 15.20 9.09
CA LEU A 68 -13.37 14.65 8.12
C LEU A 68 -13.55 13.13 8.31
N ILE A 69 -12.45 12.39 8.43
CA ILE A 69 -12.50 10.93 8.62
C ILE A 69 -13.17 10.57 9.95
N HIS A 70 -12.87 11.30 11.02
CA HIS A 70 -13.49 11.08 12.32
C HIS A 70 -15.00 11.36 12.29
N ALA A 71 -15.43 12.45 11.65
CA ALA A 71 -16.84 12.82 11.54
C ALA A 71 -17.66 11.85 10.69
N HIS A 72 -17.03 11.14 9.76
CA HIS A 72 -17.68 10.19 8.85
C HIS A 72 -17.23 8.75 9.08
N ARG A 73 -16.76 8.39 10.28
CA ARG A 73 -16.15 7.08 10.52
C ARG A 73 -17.07 5.91 10.20
N ASP A 74 -18.37 6.06 10.46
CA ASP A 74 -19.37 5.02 10.21
C ASP A 74 -19.67 4.80 8.72
N GLU A 75 -19.28 5.75 7.86
CA GLU A 75 -19.46 5.65 6.40
C GLU A 75 -18.26 5.01 5.70
N ILE A 76 -17.07 5.06 6.32
CA ILE A 76 -15.80 4.70 5.68
C ILE A 76 -15.46 3.25 6.02
N PRO A 77 -15.20 2.38 5.03
CA PRO A 77 -14.70 1.02 5.26
C PRO A 77 -13.45 1.05 6.14
N ASN A 78 -13.50 0.30 7.24
CA ASN A 78 -12.52 0.40 8.32
C ASN A 78 -11.56 -0.80 8.27
N HIS A 79 -10.31 -0.55 7.91
CA HIS A 79 -9.24 -1.57 7.87
C HIS A 79 -8.64 -1.86 9.26
N ASP A 80 -8.74 -0.94 10.23
CA ASP A 80 -8.08 -1.06 11.54
C ASP A 80 -8.60 -2.22 12.37
N ASN A 81 -9.87 -2.61 12.16
CA ASN A 81 -10.46 -3.74 12.86
C ASN A 81 -9.72 -5.05 12.51
N ASN A 82 -9.27 -5.21 11.27
CA ASN A 82 -8.48 -6.37 10.87
C ASN A 82 -7.08 -6.32 11.48
N LEU A 83 -6.42 -5.16 11.55
CA LEU A 83 -5.08 -5.07 12.14
C LEU A 83 -5.12 -5.34 13.65
N LYS A 84 -6.06 -4.75 14.39
CA LYS A 84 -6.25 -5.01 15.84
C LYS A 84 -6.67 -6.45 16.09
N GLN A 85 -7.61 -7.01 15.33
CA GLN A 85 -8.01 -8.41 15.45
C GLN A 85 -6.85 -9.36 15.11
N THR A 86 -6.02 -9.02 14.12
CA THR A 86 -4.81 -9.79 13.83
C THR A 86 -3.83 -9.65 15.00
N MET A 87 -3.61 -8.45 15.57
CA MET A 87 -2.75 -8.19 16.73
C MET A 87 -3.23 -8.86 18.03
N GLU A 88 -4.54 -8.96 18.25
CA GLU A 88 -5.15 -9.70 19.35
C GLU A 88 -5.04 -11.22 19.14
N ALA A 89 -5.15 -11.70 17.89
CA ALA A 89 -4.84 -13.07 17.51
C ALA A 89 -3.35 -13.41 17.66
N PHE A 90 -2.44 -12.48 17.32
CA PHE A 90 -1.00 -12.57 17.58
C PHE A 90 -0.68 -12.62 19.09
N SER A 91 -1.46 -11.89 19.91
CA SER A 91 -1.31 -11.82 21.37
C SER A 91 -1.89 -13.04 22.10
N SER A 92 -2.86 -13.73 21.49
CA SER A 92 -3.50 -14.95 22.01
C SER A 92 -2.71 -16.25 21.75
N GLY A 93 -1.39 -16.15 21.54
CA GLY A 93 -0.48 -17.30 21.50
C GLY A 93 -0.41 -18.07 20.17
N ASN A 94 -1.31 -17.81 19.23
CA ASN A 94 -1.17 -18.35 17.88
C ASN A 94 -0.41 -17.35 17.00
N GLN A 95 0.92 -17.44 17.04
CA GLN A 95 1.79 -16.70 16.12
C GLN A 95 1.47 -17.13 14.67
N PRO A 96 0.90 -16.27 13.81
CA PRO A 96 1.05 -16.38 12.37
C PRO A 96 2.55 -16.39 12.09
N THR A 97 3.04 -17.46 11.49
CA THR A 97 4.41 -17.48 10.99
C THR A 97 4.51 -16.39 9.93
N TYR A 98 5.09 -15.24 10.30
CA TYR A 98 5.55 -14.27 9.33
C TYR A 98 6.66 -14.99 8.58
N ARG A 99 6.29 -15.66 7.50
CA ARG A 99 7.20 -16.30 6.56
C ARG A 99 7.86 -15.16 5.81
N SER A 100 8.71 -14.45 6.54
CA SER A 100 9.76 -13.62 5.98
C SER A 100 10.51 -14.56 5.06
N LYS A 101 10.20 -14.44 3.77
CA LYS A 101 10.96 -15.08 2.71
C LYS A 101 12.29 -14.32 2.61
N ASN A 102 13.04 -14.31 3.71
CA ASN A 102 14.48 -14.23 3.71
C ASN A 102 14.91 -15.56 3.10
N GLN A 103 14.79 -15.66 1.78
CA GLN A 103 15.65 -16.54 1.03
C GLN A 103 17.05 -16.01 1.25
N GLU A 104 17.67 -16.45 2.35
CA GLU A 104 19.11 -16.60 2.45
C GLU A 104 19.54 -17.24 1.12
N PRO A 105 20.31 -16.56 0.25
CA PRO A 105 20.70 -17.12 -1.01
C PRO A 105 21.87 -18.06 -0.76
N LEU A 106 21.63 -19.18 -0.08
CA LEU A 106 22.59 -20.26 0.13
C LEU A 106 23.17 -20.75 -1.22
N GLN A 107 22.39 -20.61 -2.30
CA GLN A 107 22.81 -20.89 -3.67
C GLN A 107 23.92 -19.95 -4.18
N LEU A 108 23.93 -18.68 -3.79
CA LEU A 108 25.00 -17.75 -4.21
C LEU A 108 26.33 -18.08 -3.52
N ALA A 109 26.30 -18.46 -2.23
CA ALA A 109 27.49 -18.86 -1.50
C ALA A 109 28.12 -20.14 -2.09
N VAL A 110 27.30 -21.12 -2.48
CA VAL A 110 27.77 -22.36 -3.12
C VAL A 110 28.41 -22.04 -4.48
N ILE A 111 27.79 -21.22 -5.32
CA ILE A 111 28.34 -20.85 -6.64
C ILE A 111 29.68 -20.13 -6.50
N ILE A 112 29.80 -19.17 -5.56
CA ILE A 112 31.06 -18.46 -5.33
C ILE A 112 32.16 -19.43 -4.88
N SER A 113 31.85 -20.37 -3.97
CA SER A 113 32.83 -21.38 -3.54
C SER A 113 33.28 -22.29 -4.69
N LEU A 114 32.36 -22.70 -5.57
CA LEU A 114 32.65 -23.56 -6.71
C LEU A 114 33.54 -22.86 -7.74
N VAL A 115 33.25 -21.58 -8.02
CA VAL A 115 34.07 -20.76 -8.92
C VAL A 115 35.49 -20.65 -8.37
N ILE A 116 35.67 -20.29 -7.10
CA ILE A 116 36.99 -20.15 -6.46
C ILE A 116 37.79 -21.45 -6.54
N ILE A 117 37.16 -22.60 -6.30
CA ILE A 117 37.80 -23.91 -6.37
C ILE A 117 38.25 -24.22 -7.80
N ILE A 118 37.41 -23.97 -8.80
CA ILE A 118 37.76 -24.19 -10.21
C ILE A 118 38.93 -23.31 -10.62
N THR A 119 38.93 -22.01 -10.27
CA THR A 119 40.06 -21.13 -10.60
C THR A 119 41.36 -21.59 -9.96
N ALA A 120 41.31 -22.05 -8.69
CA ALA A 120 42.49 -22.56 -8.00
C ALA A 120 43.04 -23.84 -8.67
N ILE A 121 42.17 -24.77 -9.07
CA ILE A 121 42.57 -26.00 -9.77
C ILE A 121 43.22 -25.68 -11.11
N LEU A 122 42.61 -24.80 -11.92
CA LEU A 122 43.16 -24.39 -13.21
C LEU A 122 44.54 -23.74 -13.06
N TRP A 123 44.72 -22.90 -12.03
CA TRP A 123 46.00 -22.28 -11.73
C TRP A 123 47.06 -23.30 -11.34
N ILE A 124 46.72 -24.28 -10.48
CA ILE A 124 47.64 -25.36 -10.08
C ILE A 124 48.06 -26.21 -11.28
N LEU A 125 47.11 -26.59 -12.15
CA LEU A 125 47.43 -27.35 -13.36
C LEU A 125 48.34 -26.54 -14.29
N ALA A 126 48.05 -25.26 -14.51
CA ALA A 126 48.90 -24.41 -15.35
C ALA A 126 50.34 -24.32 -14.83
N VAL A 127 50.55 -24.29 -13.51
CA VAL A 127 51.88 -24.29 -12.89
C VAL A 127 52.57 -25.65 -12.98
N LEU A 128 51.83 -26.76 -12.87
CA LEU A 128 52.40 -28.12 -12.94
C LEU A 128 52.80 -28.54 -14.36
N PHE A 129 52.15 -27.98 -15.38
CA PHE A 129 52.41 -28.30 -16.80
C PHE A 129 53.29 -27.26 -17.53
N LEU A 130 53.80 -26.26 -16.80
CA LEU A 130 54.81 -25.29 -17.27
C LEU A 130 56.21 -25.72 -16.82
#